data_AF-A0A1E7H1D3-F1
#
_entry.id   AF-A0A1E7H1D3-F1
#
_cell.length_a   1.000
_cell.length_b   1.000
_cell.length_c   1.000
_cell.angle_alpha   90.00
_cell.angle_beta   90.00
_cell.angle_gamma   90.00
#
_symmetry.space_group_name_H-M   'P 1'
#
loop_
_entity.id
_entity.type
_entity.pdbx_description
1 polymer ?
#
loop_
_entity_poly.entity_id
_entity_poly.type
_entity_poly.pdbx_seq_one_letter_code
_entity_poly.pdbx_strand_id
1 'polypeptide(L)'
;MDTLAGGNFYWVAQGGGDAKGHNVLGIADRDVELSGGAPGNPYSCSNSCHISLAHEHAVEGLGSGCGGCHLRPAHHAIDSDTVVGLEQADDDGYYRFLSGHMSGNNHGVAGIEDSDWQYTKSAADHNEYLGWEGHLQYRAGFYNLGHTMTAFCCGCHGDFHEEQDSGSNWIRHPSDAVIPDSGEYAGAFGAEGGGTGTYDPLVPVARPSLSGWTEPGSSVTLGTGGDMVMCLSCHRAHGSPYYKIMRWDYKNWPGEGTNGCGVCHTSKY
;
A
#
# COMPACT_ATOMS: atom_id res chain seq x y z
N MET A 1 13.85 -6.20 -15.08
CA MET A 1 13.78 -6.83 -13.75
C MET A 1 13.07 -5.83 -12.85
N ASP A 2 11.89 -6.19 -12.33
CA ASP A 2 11.04 -5.24 -11.59
C ASP A 2 11.48 -5.21 -10.11
N THR A 3 12.29 -4.20 -9.84
CA THR A 3 13.12 -4.01 -8.64
C THR A 3 12.29 -3.56 -7.44
N LEU A 4 12.44 -4.28 -6.32
CA LEU A 4 11.97 -3.94 -4.96
C LEU A 4 10.45 -3.95 -4.71
N ALA A 5 10.04 -4.07 -3.45
CA ALA A 5 8.63 -4.16 -3.02
C ALA A 5 7.76 -2.98 -3.46
N GLY A 6 8.30 -1.76 -3.37
CA GLY A 6 7.63 -0.52 -3.80
C GLY A 6 7.66 -0.27 -5.31
N GLY A 7 8.40 -1.08 -6.08
CA GLY A 7 8.66 -0.82 -7.49
C GLY A 7 9.64 0.35 -7.69
N ASN A 8 9.60 0.99 -8.86
CA ASN A 8 10.61 1.97 -9.27
C ASN A 8 10.00 3.19 -9.97
N PHE A 9 10.51 4.38 -9.65
CA PHE A 9 10.12 5.62 -10.33
C PHE A 9 10.57 5.70 -11.79
N TYR A 10 11.46 4.81 -12.23
CA TYR A 10 11.87 4.69 -13.63
C TYR A 10 10.67 4.72 -14.58
N TRP A 11 9.59 4.03 -14.25
CA TRP A 11 8.42 3.87 -15.11
C TRP A 11 7.60 5.16 -15.28
N VAL A 12 7.46 5.96 -14.23
CA VAL A 12 6.75 7.25 -14.28
C VAL A 12 7.62 8.34 -14.91
N ALA A 13 8.94 8.24 -14.78
CA ALA A 13 9.88 9.18 -15.40
C ALA A 13 9.99 9.05 -16.93
N GLN A 14 9.40 8.01 -17.54
CA GLN A 14 9.36 7.88 -19.00
C GLN A 14 8.28 8.79 -19.60
N GLY A 15 8.44 9.17 -20.87
CA GLY A 15 7.39 9.87 -21.61
C GLY A 15 6.09 9.06 -21.65
N GLY A 16 4.98 9.68 -21.23
CA GLY A 16 3.68 9.00 -21.09
C GLY A 16 3.58 8.06 -19.89
N GLY A 17 4.47 8.22 -18.89
CA GLY A 17 4.59 7.38 -17.71
C GLY A 17 3.59 7.65 -16.58
N ASP A 18 2.76 8.70 -16.67
CA ASP A 18 1.87 9.13 -15.57
C ASP A 18 0.95 8.01 -15.05
N ALA A 19 0.48 7.12 -15.92
CA ALA A 19 -0.34 5.98 -15.52
C ALA A 19 0.44 4.82 -14.85
N LYS A 20 1.75 4.97 -14.64
CA LYS A 20 2.68 3.90 -14.23
C LYS A 20 3.43 4.18 -12.92
N GLY A 21 3.17 5.31 -12.26
CA GLY A 21 3.71 5.57 -10.92
C GLY A 21 3.22 6.89 -10.33
N HIS A 22 3.70 7.22 -9.13
CA HIS A 22 3.45 8.53 -8.54
C HIS A 22 4.45 9.54 -9.07
N ASN A 23 3.96 10.65 -9.65
CA ASN A 23 4.81 11.76 -10.07
C ASN A 23 5.39 12.47 -8.84
N VAL A 24 6.72 12.64 -8.84
CA VAL A 24 7.47 13.20 -7.72
C VAL A 24 8.39 14.29 -8.21
N LEU A 25 8.49 15.38 -7.45
CA LEU A 25 9.31 16.55 -7.74
C LEU A 25 10.76 16.11 -8.00
N GLY A 26 11.32 16.59 -9.11
CA GLY A 26 12.68 16.25 -9.54
C GLY A 26 12.82 14.91 -10.26
N ILE A 27 11.74 14.12 -10.38
CA ILE A 27 11.73 12.83 -11.08
C ILE A 27 10.78 12.86 -12.28
N ALA A 28 9.55 13.31 -12.08
CA ALA A 28 8.53 13.41 -13.13
C ALA A 28 7.67 14.65 -12.89
N ASP A 29 7.27 15.29 -13.99
CA ASP A 29 6.35 16.43 -13.96
C ASP A 29 4.96 16.01 -13.47
N ARG A 30 4.14 16.97 -13.07
CA ARG A 30 2.78 16.71 -12.63
C ARG A 30 1.92 16.13 -13.77
N ASP A 31 1.14 15.11 -13.44
CA ASP A 31 0.09 14.58 -14.33
C ASP A 31 -0.91 15.68 -14.71
N VAL A 32 -1.03 15.93 -16.02
CA VAL A 32 -1.92 16.96 -16.60
C VAL A 32 -3.36 16.49 -16.77
N GLU A 33 -3.58 15.18 -16.85
CA GLU A 33 -4.90 14.54 -16.95
C GLU A 33 -5.57 14.49 -15.56
N LEU A 34 -4.79 14.24 -14.51
CA LEU A 34 -5.24 14.25 -13.11
C LEU A 34 -4.97 15.60 -12.43
N SER A 35 -5.44 16.68 -13.06
CA SER A 35 -5.24 18.05 -12.59
C SER A 35 -6.01 18.40 -11.29
N GLY A 36 -6.89 17.51 -10.81
CA GLY A 36 -7.58 17.64 -9.51
C GLY A 36 -6.75 17.16 -8.32
N GLY A 37 -5.62 16.51 -8.58
CA GLY A 37 -4.76 15.89 -7.58
C GLY A 37 -4.85 14.37 -7.58
N ALA A 38 -4.47 13.74 -6.46
CA ALA A 38 -4.57 12.29 -6.31
C ALA A 38 -5.99 11.78 -6.65
N PRO A 39 -6.13 10.67 -7.40
CA PRO A 39 -7.44 10.06 -7.60
C PRO A 39 -8.10 9.70 -6.26
N GLY A 40 -9.39 9.97 -6.11
CA GLY A 40 -10.09 9.73 -4.84
C GLY A 40 -9.59 10.60 -3.70
N ASN A 41 -9.09 11.81 -4.01
CA ASN A 41 -8.63 12.76 -3.02
C ASN A 41 -9.80 13.46 -2.32
N PRO A 42 -9.97 13.24 -1.01
CA PRO A 42 -11.05 13.86 -0.27
C PRO A 42 -10.75 15.31 0.14
N TYR A 43 -9.51 15.76 -0.04
CA TYR A 43 -9.02 17.02 0.48
C TYR A 43 -9.01 18.09 -0.63
N SER A 44 -9.40 19.31 -0.26
CA SER A 44 -9.19 20.49 -1.09
C SER A 44 -8.14 21.38 -0.44
N CYS A 45 -7.12 21.77 -1.21
CA CYS A 45 -6.08 22.69 -0.77
C CYS A 45 -5.76 23.67 -1.90
N SER A 46 -5.36 24.88 -1.54
CA SER A 46 -5.04 25.94 -2.50
C SER A 46 -3.59 25.87 -3.03
N ASN A 47 -2.82 24.86 -2.63
CA ASN A 47 -1.43 24.64 -3.05
C ASN A 47 -1.15 23.13 -3.27
N SER A 48 0.10 22.80 -3.61
CA SER A 48 0.55 21.44 -3.92
C SER A 48 0.41 20.44 -2.76
N CYS A 49 0.25 20.90 -1.51
CA CYS A 49 0.39 20.08 -0.30
C CYS A 49 -0.52 18.86 -0.24
N HIS A 50 -1.69 18.86 -0.88
CA HIS A 50 -2.57 17.68 -1.01
C HIS A 50 -3.06 17.47 -2.45
N ILE A 51 -2.31 17.97 -3.43
CA ILE A 51 -2.68 17.86 -4.84
C ILE A 51 -1.62 17.07 -5.60
N SER A 52 -0.33 17.32 -5.35
CA SER A 52 0.71 16.61 -6.08
C SER A 52 2.04 16.62 -5.33
N LEU A 53 2.71 15.46 -5.33
CA LEU A 53 4.11 15.34 -4.90
C LEU A 53 5.09 15.86 -5.96
N ALA A 54 4.62 16.21 -7.16
CA ALA A 54 5.43 16.66 -8.29
C ALA A 54 5.77 18.16 -8.26
N HIS A 55 5.34 18.89 -7.23
CA HIS A 55 5.50 20.35 -7.18
C HIS A 55 6.04 20.82 -5.83
N GLU A 56 6.84 21.87 -5.86
CA GLU A 56 7.24 22.59 -4.65
C GLU A 56 6.03 23.25 -3.96
N HIS A 57 6.13 23.42 -2.65
CA HIS A 57 5.24 24.28 -1.88
C HIS A 57 6.03 25.41 -1.21
N ALA A 58 5.35 26.50 -0.82
CA ALA A 58 5.99 27.67 -0.23
C ALA A 58 6.02 27.68 1.32
N VAL A 59 5.59 26.60 1.99
CA VAL A 59 5.56 26.55 3.46
C VAL A 59 6.97 26.34 4.03
N GLU A 60 7.42 27.29 4.86
CA GLU A 60 8.72 27.22 5.54
C GLU A 60 8.77 26.05 6.53
N GLY A 61 9.90 25.32 6.54
CA GLY A 61 10.15 24.20 7.46
C GLY A 61 9.58 22.85 7.00
N LEU A 62 8.89 22.79 5.86
CA LEU A 62 8.37 21.55 5.27
C LEU A 62 9.15 21.17 3.98
N GLY A 63 9.27 19.88 3.68
CA GLY A 63 9.89 19.38 2.45
C GLY A 63 8.88 19.12 1.34
N SER A 64 9.33 19.08 0.08
CA SER A 64 8.48 18.76 -1.09
C SER A 64 8.86 17.41 -1.72
N GLY A 65 7.95 16.81 -2.49
CA GLY A 65 8.17 15.49 -3.11
C GLY A 65 8.51 14.41 -2.08
N CYS A 66 9.60 13.66 -2.30
CA CYS A 66 10.11 12.67 -1.34
C CYS A 66 10.65 13.28 -0.04
N GLY A 67 10.92 14.59 -0.01
CA GLY A 67 11.36 15.29 1.19
C GLY A 67 10.25 15.54 2.21
N GLY A 68 8.98 15.31 1.82
CA GLY A 68 7.86 15.19 2.73
C GLY A 68 7.29 16.50 3.29
N CYS A 69 5.98 16.72 3.11
CA CYS A 69 5.30 17.94 3.59
C CYS A 69 5.04 17.91 5.09
N HIS A 70 4.46 16.83 5.61
CA HIS A 70 4.25 16.59 7.06
C HIS A 70 4.96 15.32 7.52
N LEU A 71 5.83 14.80 6.67
CA LEU A 71 6.51 13.56 6.89
C LEU A 71 7.77 13.83 7.69
N ARG A 72 8.17 12.88 8.52
CA ARG A 72 9.56 12.74 8.96
C ARG A 72 10.13 11.60 8.13
N PRO A 73 10.53 11.84 6.85
CA PRO A 73 11.01 10.79 5.97
C PRO A 73 12.36 10.32 6.48
N ALA A 74 12.32 9.38 7.42
CA ALA A 74 13.45 8.68 7.96
C ALA A 74 13.23 7.19 7.75
N HIS A 75 14.30 6.51 7.35
CA HIS A 75 14.39 5.06 7.52
C HIS A 75 14.51 4.78 9.02
N HIS A 76 13.99 3.65 9.48
CA HIS A 76 14.08 3.30 10.89
C HIS A 76 15.56 3.11 11.31
N ALA A 77 15.85 3.27 12.60
CA ALA A 77 17.20 3.15 13.13
C ALA A 77 17.74 1.72 12.89
N ILE A 78 19.07 1.61 12.78
CA ILE A 78 19.73 0.32 12.53
C ILE A 78 19.55 -0.66 13.70
N ASP A 79 19.36 -0.14 14.91
CA ASP A 79 19.15 -0.86 16.16
C ASP A 79 17.68 -0.95 16.58
N SER A 80 16.74 -0.64 15.67
CA SER A 80 15.32 -0.80 15.94
C SER A 80 14.92 -2.27 16.12
N ASP A 81 13.80 -2.50 16.80
CA ASP A 81 13.17 -3.81 16.87
C ASP A 81 12.81 -4.33 15.47
N THR A 82 12.60 -5.66 15.35
CA THR A 82 12.20 -6.29 14.08
C THR A 82 10.89 -5.72 13.54
N VAL A 83 9.94 -5.45 14.44
CA VAL A 83 8.70 -4.74 14.10
C VAL A 83 8.91 -3.27 14.42
N VAL A 84 8.86 -2.43 13.39
CA VAL A 84 9.06 -0.98 13.52
C VAL A 84 7.75 -0.24 13.40
N GLY A 85 7.67 1.01 13.85
CA GLY A 85 6.55 1.91 13.59
C GLY A 85 5.28 1.62 14.39
N LEU A 86 5.33 0.74 15.38
CA LEU A 86 4.20 0.47 16.30
C LEU A 86 4.03 1.56 17.35
N GLU A 87 5.08 2.35 17.63
CA GLU A 87 5.03 3.39 18.64
C GLU A 87 4.56 4.71 18.05
N GLN A 88 3.66 5.37 18.78
CA GLN A 88 3.40 6.77 18.51
C GLN A 88 4.69 7.52 18.87
N ALA A 89 5.21 8.27 17.91
CA ALA A 89 6.41 9.11 18.01
C ALA A 89 7.71 8.40 17.77
N ASP A 90 7.64 7.12 17.34
CA ASP A 90 8.78 6.25 17.08
C ASP A 90 10.01 7.05 16.62
N ASP A 91 10.89 7.35 17.58
CA ASP A 91 12.03 8.23 17.37
C ASP A 91 13.07 7.55 16.48
N ASP A 92 13.02 6.23 16.44
CA ASP A 92 13.85 5.40 15.60
C ASP A 92 13.38 5.45 14.15
N GLY A 93 12.10 5.74 13.88
CA GLY A 93 11.58 6.04 12.55
C GLY A 93 10.43 5.13 12.15
N TYR A 94 10.14 5.04 10.86
CA TYR A 94 9.02 4.24 10.37
C TYR A 94 9.46 3.31 9.26
N TYR A 95 8.63 2.29 9.01
CA TYR A 95 8.82 1.37 7.91
C TYR A 95 9.03 2.13 6.59
N ARG A 96 10.19 1.94 5.94
CA ARG A 96 10.53 2.46 4.60
C ARG A 96 10.16 3.93 4.33
N PHE A 97 10.50 4.85 5.23
CA PHE A 97 10.19 6.28 5.07
C PHE A 97 8.69 6.60 5.02
N LEU A 98 7.81 5.65 5.37
CA LEU A 98 6.35 5.79 5.33
C LEU A 98 5.80 6.40 6.63
N SER A 99 6.37 7.54 7.03
CA SER A 99 5.77 8.39 8.06
C SER A 99 4.45 8.99 7.57
N GLY A 100 3.56 9.40 8.48
CA GLY A 100 2.15 9.66 8.17
C GLY A 100 1.80 11.03 7.59
N HIS A 101 0.68 11.09 6.86
CA HIS A 101 0.10 12.31 6.28
C HIS A 101 -0.97 12.91 7.20
N MET A 102 -1.05 14.25 7.26
CA MET A 102 -2.01 15.08 8.01
C MET A 102 -1.75 15.13 9.52
N SER A 103 -1.01 16.19 9.90
CA SER A 103 -0.40 16.52 11.20
C SER A 103 0.99 15.95 11.46
N GLY A 104 1.37 14.82 10.84
CA GLY A 104 2.74 14.27 10.92
C GLY A 104 3.23 13.89 12.31
N ASN A 105 2.45 14.20 13.35
CA ASN A 105 2.80 13.89 14.72
C ASN A 105 2.74 12.39 14.84
N ASN A 106 3.92 11.79 14.78
CA ASN A 106 4.20 10.60 15.55
C ASN A 106 3.46 9.34 15.02
N HIS A 107 3.05 9.33 13.75
CA HIS A 107 2.48 8.15 13.10
C HIS A 107 3.22 7.78 11.82
N GLY A 108 3.17 6.50 11.47
CA GLY A 108 3.71 5.94 10.24
C GLY A 108 3.37 4.46 10.14
N VAL A 109 3.73 3.83 9.03
CA VAL A 109 3.42 2.42 8.82
C VAL A 109 4.25 1.54 9.75
N ALA A 110 3.59 0.58 10.38
CA ALA A 110 4.21 -0.51 11.10
C ALA A 110 4.38 -1.74 10.20
N GLY A 111 5.51 -2.42 10.35
CA GLY A 111 5.87 -3.55 9.50
C GLY A 111 7.18 -4.20 9.89
N ILE A 112 7.55 -5.23 9.14
CA ILE A 112 8.87 -5.86 9.19
C ILE A 112 9.53 -5.62 7.84
N GLU A 113 10.69 -4.97 7.84
CA GLU A 113 11.45 -4.76 6.63
C GLU A 113 12.28 -6.00 6.28
N ASP A 114 12.17 -6.40 5.02
CA ASP A 114 13.01 -7.40 4.43
C ASP A 114 14.47 -6.93 4.29
N SER A 115 15.42 -7.79 4.67
CA SER A 115 16.83 -7.44 4.86
C SER A 115 17.56 -6.93 3.61
N ASP A 116 17.11 -7.28 2.40
CA ASP A 116 17.72 -6.83 1.15
C ASP A 116 16.84 -5.83 0.40
N TRP A 117 15.94 -5.19 1.14
CA TRP A 117 14.88 -4.34 0.64
C TRP A 117 13.90 -5.08 -0.28
N GLN A 118 13.75 -6.40 -0.09
CA GLN A 118 12.93 -7.29 -0.92
C GLN A 118 13.38 -7.26 -2.39
N TYR A 119 14.68 -7.28 -2.58
CA TYR A 119 15.34 -7.52 -3.85
C TYR A 119 15.18 -8.99 -4.25
N THR A 120 15.41 -9.93 -3.33
CA THR A 120 14.89 -11.30 -3.45
C THR A 120 13.48 -11.42 -2.88
N LYS A 121 12.75 -12.45 -3.33
CA LYS A 121 11.32 -12.62 -3.05
C LYS A 121 10.98 -14.09 -2.92
N SER A 122 10.43 -14.47 -1.79
CA SER A 122 9.79 -15.77 -1.57
C SER A 122 8.69 -15.65 -0.53
N ALA A 123 7.94 -16.73 -0.31
CA ALA A 123 6.98 -16.76 0.79
C ALA A 123 7.61 -16.41 2.14
N ALA A 124 8.90 -16.67 2.39
CA ALA A 124 9.58 -16.34 3.65
C ALA A 124 10.56 -15.15 3.54
N ASP A 125 10.58 -14.46 2.39
CA ASP A 125 11.56 -13.43 2.04
C ASP A 125 10.78 -12.26 1.41
N HIS A 126 10.20 -11.45 2.29
CA HIS A 126 9.31 -10.36 1.95
C HIS A 126 9.10 -9.42 3.13
N ASN A 127 8.50 -8.27 2.85
CA ASN A 127 8.07 -7.34 3.88
C ASN A 127 6.74 -7.75 4.52
N GLU A 128 6.58 -7.40 5.80
CA GLU A 128 5.30 -7.48 6.49
C GLU A 128 4.68 -6.09 6.69
N TYR A 129 3.35 -6.06 6.66
CA TYR A 129 2.58 -4.83 6.76
C TYR A 129 1.49 -4.99 7.81
N LEU A 130 1.38 -4.05 8.73
CA LEU A 130 0.22 -4.00 9.62
C LEU A 130 -1.04 -3.59 8.84
N GLY A 131 -2.13 -4.31 9.10
CA GLY A 131 -3.48 -4.03 8.63
C GLY A 131 -4.43 -3.86 9.81
N TRP A 132 -5.62 -3.34 9.51
CA TRP A 132 -6.68 -3.20 10.50
C TRP A 132 -8.02 -3.44 9.82
N GLU A 133 -8.68 -4.56 10.15
CA GLU A 133 -10.04 -4.81 9.70
C GLU A 133 -10.96 -3.73 10.29
N GLY A 134 -11.50 -2.86 9.44
CA GLY A 134 -12.12 -1.66 9.96
C GLY A 134 -12.66 -0.68 8.93
N HIS A 135 -13.05 0.48 9.44
CA HIS A 135 -14.23 1.24 9.02
C HIS A 135 -14.21 1.76 7.56
N LEU A 136 -15.11 1.22 6.72
CA LEU A 136 -15.35 1.63 5.32
C LEU A 136 -16.29 2.84 5.17
N GLN A 137 -16.66 3.52 6.26
CA GLN A 137 -17.68 4.59 6.21
C GLN A 137 -17.09 6.01 6.28
N TYR A 138 -15.76 6.13 6.37
CA TYR A 138 -15.08 7.42 6.47
C TYR A 138 -13.78 7.40 5.67
N ARG A 139 -13.40 8.55 5.09
CA ARG A 139 -12.01 8.84 4.67
C ARG A 139 -11.03 8.54 5.80
N ALA A 140 -10.31 7.43 5.70
CA ALA A 140 -9.60 6.87 6.84
C ALA A 140 -8.07 6.98 6.69
N GLY A 141 -7.44 7.99 7.29
CA GLY A 141 -5.97 8.08 7.42
C GLY A 141 -5.45 7.44 8.72
N PHE A 142 -4.20 7.73 9.10
CA PHE A 142 -3.57 7.22 10.33
C PHE A 142 -4.38 7.45 11.61
N TYR A 143 -5.15 8.55 11.67
CA TYR A 143 -6.03 8.81 12.80
C TYR A 143 -7.10 7.72 13.01
N ASN A 144 -7.62 7.14 11.92
CA ASN A 144 -8.69 6.15 11.96
C ASN A 144 -8.17 4.71 11.80
N LEU A 145 -7.16 4.51 10.95
CA LEU A 145 -6.64 3.18 10.61
C LEU A 145 -5.36 2.82 11.38
N GLY A 146 -4.91 3.67 12.31
CA GLY A 146 -3.66 3.45 13.05
C GLY A 146 -2.44 3.35 12.13
N HIS A 147 -1.43 2.59 12.55
CA HIS A 147 -0.13 2.43 11.89
C HIS A 147 -0.17 1.46 10.68
N THR A 148 -1.28 1.40 9.96
CA THR A 148 -1.45 0.43 8.87
C THR A 148 -0.92 0.95 7.54
N MET A 149 -0.61 0.03 6.62
CA MET A 149 -0.23 0.43 5.26
C MET A 149 -1.38 1.16 4.54
N THR A 150 -2.62 0.72 4.70
CA THR A 150 -3.77 1.38 4.08
C THR A 150 -3.96 2.82 4.58
N ALA A 151 -3.66 3.09 5.85
CA ALA A 151 -3.66 4.44 6.43
C ALA A 151 -2.79 5.42 5.63
N PHE A 152 -1.62 4.95 5.18
CA PHE A 152 -0.70 5.75 4.39
C PHE A 152 -1.32 6.14 3.04
N CYS A 153 -1.85 5.16 2.30
CA CYS A 153 -2.48 5.40 1.01
C CYS A 153 -3.68 6.35 1.12
N CYS A 154 -4.53 6.14 2.13
CA CYS A 154 -5.74 6.93 2.35
C CYS A 154 -5.47 8.38 2.80
N GLY A 155 -4.22 8.69 3.19
CA GLY A 155 -3.79 10.07 3.42
C GLY A 155 -3.92 10.98 2.19
N CYS A 156 -3.97 10.42 0.98
CA CYS A 156 -4.26 11.15 -0.27
C CYS A 156 -5.41 10.52 -1.09
N HIS A 157 -5.74 9.26 -0.85
CA HIS A 157 -6.66 8.46 -1.67
C HIS A 157 -7.92 7.99 -0.90
N GLY A 158 -8.31 8.74 0.13
CA GLY A 158 -9.32 8.31 1.12
C GLY A 158 -10.71 7.99 0.55
N ASP A 159 -11.13 8.56 -0.59
CA ASP A 159 -12.45 8.24 -1.18
C ASP A 159 -12.50 6.78 -1.68
N PHE A 160 -11.37 6.20 -2.10
CA PHE A 160 -11.34 4.78 -2.49
C PHE A 160 -11.54 3.83 -1.31
N HIS A 161 -11.32 4.30 -0.09
CA HIS A 161 -11.54 3.52 1.12
C HIS A 161 -13.01 3.57 1.57
N GLU A 162 -13.66 4.74 1.49
CA GLU A 162 -15.06 4.89 1.91
C GLU A 162 -16.07 4.48 0.83
N GLU A 163 -15.69 4.53 -0.45
CA GLU A 163 -16.58 4.20 -1.56
C GLU A 163 -16.40 2.76 -2.07
N GLN A 164 -16.19 1.79 -1.18
CA GLN A 164 -16.08 0.37 -1.57
C GLN A 164 -17.45 -0.29 -1.78
N ASP A 165 -18.45 0.10 -0.98
CA ASP A 165 -19.80 -0.45 -1.01
C ASP A 165 -20.85 0.65 -1.21
N SER A 166 -21.90 0.35 -1.97
CA SER A 166 -23.13 1.14 -2.06
C SER A 166 -24.35 0.26 -1.83
N GLY A 167 -24.73 0.13 -0.57
CA GLY A 167 -25.91 -0.63 -0.16
C GLY A 167 -25.77 -2.13 -0.43
N SER A 168 -24.67 -2.74 0.00
CA SER A 168 -24.29 -4.13 -0.23
C SER A 168 -23.95 -4.48 -1.69
N ASN A 169 -23.69 -3.47 -2.52
CA ASN A 169 -23.08 -3.63 -3.84
C ASN A 169 -21.65 -3.08 -3.79
N TRP A 170 -20.67 -3.98 -3.92
CA TRP A 170 -19.28 -3.60 -4.11
C TRP A 170 -19.15 -2.78 -5.40
N ILE A 171 -18.89 -1.48 -5.26
CA ILE A 171 -18.63 -0.58 -6.39
C ILE A 171 -17.13 -0.44 -6.65
N ARG A 172 -16.29 -0.91 -5.72
CA ARG A 172 -14.82 -1.02 -5.85
C ARG A 172 -14.32 -2.26 -5.13
N HIS A 173 -13.08 -2.66 -5.44
CA HIS A 173 -12.43 -3.75 -4.72
C HIS A 173 -12.11 -3.30 -3.29
N PRO A 174 -12.38 -4.11 -2.26
CA PRO A 174 -12.10 -3.73 -0.89
C PRO A 174 -10.60 -3.65 -0.58
N SER A 175 -10.28 -2.80 0.38
CA SER A 175 -9.04 -2.76 1.17
C SER A 175 -9.39 -2.85 2.65
N ASP A 176 -8.48 -3.35 3.46
CA ASP A 176 -8.69 -3.67 4.89
C ASP A 176 -9.80 -4.70 5.12
N ALA A 177 -10.04 -5.55 4.13
CA ALA A 177 -11.01 -6.64 4.22
C ALA A 177 -10.30 -7.98 4.40
N VAL A 178 -10.66 -8.67 5.47
CA VAL A 178 -10.21 -10.03 5.76
C VAL A 178 -10.60 -10.95 4.61
N ILE A 179 -9.66 -11.78 4.17
CA ILE A 179 -9.91 -12.73 3.09
C ILE A 179 -10.76 -13.88 3.65
N PRO A 180 -11.98 -14.12 3.13
CA PRO A 180 -12.80 -15.21 3.62
C PRO A 180 -12.14 -16.58 3.41
N ASP A 181 -12.38 -17.52 4.30
CA ASP A 181 -11.95 -18.92 4.18
C ASP A 181 -13.02 -19.82 3.51
N SER A 182 -14.04 -19.21 2.91
CA SER A 182 -15.23 -19.90 2.41
C SER A 182 -15.67 -19.41 1.03
N GLY A 183 -16.58 -20.16 0.41
CA GLY A 183 -17.11 -19.84 -0.92
C GLY A 183 -16.00 -19.82 -1.98
N GLU A 184 -15.99 -18.78 -2.81
CA GLU A 184 -14.98 -18.64 -3.88
C GLU A 184 -13.55 -18.37 -3.37
N TYR A 185 -13.39 -18.02 -2.09
CA TYR A 185 -12.11 -17.68 -1.45
C TYR A 185 -11.48 -18.84 -0.68
N ALA A 186 -12.19 -19.97 -0.53
CA ALA A 186 -11.68 -21.12 0.22
C ALA A 186 -10.33 -21.64 -0.34
N GLY A 187 -10.09 -21.46 -1.64
CA GLY A 187 -8.83 -21.82 -2.30
C GLY A 187 -7.78 -20.69 -2.36
N ALA A 188 -8.03 -19.53 -1.77
CA ALA A 188 -7.13 -18.39 -1.82
C ALA A 188 -5.74 -18.78 -1.29
N PHE A 189 -4.68 -18.31 -1.96
CA PHE A 189 -3.29 -18.63 -1.61
C PHE A 189 -2.99 -20.15 -1.52
N GLY A 190 -3.80 -20.98 -2.19
CA GLY A 190 -3.69 -22.44 -2.13
C GLY A 190 -4.16 -23.06 -0.82
N ALA A 191 -5.03 -22.37 -0.06
CA ALA A 191 -5.51 -22.87 1.24
C ALA A 191 -6.43 -24.10 1.14
N GLU A 192 -7.05 -24.33 -0.02
CA GLU A 192 -7.89 -25.51 -0.31
C GLU A 192 -8.95 -25.84 0.77
N GLY A 193 -9.52 -24.80 1.41
CA GLY A 193 -10.51 -24.91 2.48
C GLY A 193 -9.94 -25.18 3.87
N GLY A 194 -8.61 -25.24 4.02
CA GLY A 194 -7.91 -25.41 5.29
C GLY A 194 -7.74 -24.12 6.11
N GLY A 195 -8.16 -22.97 5.59
CA GLY A 195 -8.04 -21.67 6.28
C GLY A 195 -6.61 -21.13 6.36
N THR A 196 -5.63 -21.80 5.74
CA THR A 196 -4.23 -21.33 5.69
C THR A 196 -3.60 -21.67 4.35
N GLY A 197 -3.06 -20.66 3.67
CA GLY A 197 -2.35 -20.78 2.40
C GLY A 197 -0.87 -20.39 2.51
N THR A 198 -0.20 -20.33 1.36
CA THR A 198 1.21 -19.90 1.25
C THR A 198 1.28 -18.44 0.80
N TYR A 199 2.12 -17.63 1.45
CA TYR A 199 2.29 -16.22 1.09
C TYR A 199 2.84 -16.06 -0.34
N ASP A 200 2.22 -15.17 -1.11
CA ASP A 200 2.66 -14.81 -2.46
C ASP A 200 3.18 -13.35 -2.47
N PRO A 201 4.49 -13.12 -2.65
CA PRO A 201 5.06 -11.78 -2.76
C PRO A 201 4.52 -10.93 -3.92
N LEU A 202 3.90 -11.55 -4.93
CA LEU A 202 3.20 -10.85 -6.01
C LEU A 202 1.89 -10.22 -5.50
N VAL A 203 1.23 -10.83 -4.52
CA VAL A 203 -0.05 -10.38 -3.94
C VAL A 203 0.10 -10.31 -2.41
N PRO A 204 0.86 -9.33 -1.88
CA PRO A 204 1.10 -9.25 -0.44
C PRO A 204 -0.19 -8.97 0.32
N VAL A 205 -0.28 -9.48 1.54
CA VAL A 205 -1.40 -9.24 2.47
C VAL A 205 -0.93 -8.39 3.66
N ALA A 206 -1.88 -7.79 4.36
CA ALA A 206 -1.63 -7.13 5.63
C ALA A 206 -2.00 -8.06 6.80
N ARG A 207 -1.24 -7.97 7.89
CA ARG A 207 -1.44 -8.76 9.10
C ARG A 207 -2.37 -8.03 10.08
N PRO A 208 -3.31 -8.72 10.73
CA PRO A 208 -4.20 -8.11 11.72
C PRO A 208 -3.46 -7.68 13.00
N SER A 209 -2.28 -8.25 13.25
CA SER A 209 -1.37 -7.89 14.34
C SER A 209 0.04 -8.37 14.01
N LEU A 210 1.04 -7.58 14.42
CA LEU A 210 2.46 -7.95 14.36
C LEU A 210 3.04 -8.27 15.75
N SER A 211 2.20 -8.33 16.78
CA SER A 211 2.65 -8.58 18.16
C SER A 211 3.33 -9.94 18.28
N GLY A 212 4.57 -9.95 18.77
CA GLY A 212 5.37 -11.16 18.98
C GLY A 212 6.04 -11.72 17.72
N TRP A 213 5.97 -11.01 16.59
CA TRP A 213 6.68 -11.41 15.37
C TRP A 213 8.17 -11.04 15.46
N THR A 214 9.01 -11.95 14.97
CA THR A 214 10.48 -11.79 14.95
C THR A 214 11.07 -11.95 13.55
N GLU A 215 10.23 -12.24 12.56
CA GLU A 215 10.60 -12.40 11.15
C GLU A 215 9.32 -12.44 10.28
N PRO A 216 9.41 -12.22 8.96
CA PRO A 216 8.30 -12.43 8.04
C PRO A 216 7.78 -13.87 8.05
N GLY A 217 6.47 -14.03 7.85
CA GLY A 217 5.77 -15.30 7.97
C GLY A 217 5.34 -15.86 6.63
N SER A 218 5.67 -17.13 6.35
CA SER A 218 5.44 -17.74 5.04
C SER A 218 4.02 -18.20 4.73
N SER A 219 3.11 -18.06 5.69
CA SER A 219 1.71 -18.47 5.56
C SER A 219 0.78 -17.27 5.45
N VAL A 220 -0.36 -17.49 4.82
CA VAL A 220 -1.51 -16.58 4.84
C VAL A 220 -2.64 -17.25 5.62
N THR A 221 -3.13 -16.62 6.67
CA THR A 221 -4.29 -17.09 7.45
C THR A 221 -5.55 -16.48 6.88
N LEU A 222 -6.56 -17.29 6.61
CA LEU A 222 -7.85 -16.85 6.06
C LEU A 222 -8.93 -16.90 7.16
N GLY A 223 -10.06 -16.24 6.89
CA GLY A 223 -11.21 -16.23 7.80
C GLY A 223 -11.07 -15.21 8.93
N THR A 224 -12.06 -15.15 9.83
CA THR A 224 -12.17 -14.11 10.86
C THR A 224 -10.89 -13.93 11.66
N GLY A 225 -10.39 -12.69 11.71
CA GLY A 225 -9.12 -12.36 12.39
C GLY A 225 -7.87 -12.84 11.66
N GLY A 226 -8.00 -13.25 10.39
CA GLY A 226 -6.91 -13.60 9.51
C GLY A 226 -6.34 -12.39 8.76
N ASP A 227 -5.52 -12.70 7.76
CA ASP A 227 -4.88 -11.73 6.89
C ASP A 227 -5.89 -11.07 5.95
N MET A 228 -5.55 -9.85 5.54
CA MET A 228 -6.46 -9.00 4.79
C MET A 228 -5.83 -8.42 3.53
N VAL A 229 -6.70 -8.10 2.58
CA VAL A 229 -6.33 -7.34 1.39
C VAL A 229 -6.02 -5.90 1.80
N MET A 230 -4.96 -5.32 1.26
CA MET A 230 -4.61 -3.90 1.41
C MET A 230 -4.39 -3.26 0.05
N CYS A 231 -4.22 -1.93 0.00
CA CYS A 231 -3.96 -1.22 -1.26
C CYS A 231 -2.76 -1.81 -2.03
N LEU A 232 -1.71 -2.19 -1.31
CA LEU A 232 -0.51 -2.76 -1.90
C LEU A 232 -0.67 -4.23 -2.32
N SER A 233 -1.78 -4.91 -2.06
CA SER A 233 -2.00 -6.28 -2.58
C SER A 233 -2.01 -6.31 -4.10
N CYS A 234 -2.50 -5.24 -4.74
CA CYS A 234 -2.56 -5.13 -6.21
C CYS A 234 -1.62 -4.06 -6.77
N HIS A 235 -1.30 -3.02 -6.00
CA HIS A 235 -0.53 -1.87 -6.47
C HIS A 235 0.91 -1.84 -5.93
N ARG A 236 1.80 -1.18 -6.68
CA ARG A 236 3.13 -0.74 -6.20
C ARG A 236 3.05 0.68 -5.68
N ALA A 237 3.85 1.02 -4.67
CA ALA A 237 3.85 2.36 -4.08
C ALA A 237 4.55 3.42 -4.96
N HIS A 238 5.66 3.11 -5.63
CA HIS A 238 6.39 4.10 -6.43
C HIS A 238 6.00 4.06 -7.91
N GLY A 239 6.01 2.87 -8.51
CA GLY A 239 5.76 2.70 -9.93
C GLY A 239 5.94 1.26 -10.39
N SER A 240 5.36 0.90 -11.52
CA SER A 240 5.49 -0.41 -12.16
C SER A 240 5.40 -0.24 -13.68
N PRO A 241 5.80 -1.23 -14.50
CA PRO A 241 5.63 -1.13 -15.96
C PRO A 241 4.16 -1.16 -16.38
N TYR A 242 3.26 -1.52 -15.47
CA TYR A 242 1.87 -1.87 -15.74
C TYR A 242 0.91 -0.72 -15.46
N TYR A 243 -0.19 -0.71 -16.19
CA TYR A 243 -1.22 0.33 -16.12
C TYR A 243 -1.78 0.46 -14.69
N LYS A 244 -1.95 1.69 -14.21
CA LYS A 244 -2.43 2.03 -12.86
C LYS A 244 -1.60 1.38 -11.76
N ILE A 245 -0.29 1.31 -11.99
CA ILE A 245 0.70 0.89 -10.99
C ILE A 245 0.43 -0.53 -10.47
N MET A 246 -0.22 -1.37 -11.29
CA MET A 246 -0.50 -2.76 -10.93
C MET A 246 0.79 -3.54 -10.75
N ARG A 247 0.79 -4.59 -9.92
CA ARG A 247 1.95 -5.47 -9.74
C ARG A 247 2.19 -6.42 -10.91
N TRP A 248 1.19 -6.59 -11.77
CA TRP A 248 1.21 -7.46 -12.93
C TRP A 248 0.49 -6.81 -14.11
N ASP A 249 0.68 -7.38 -15.30
CA ASP A 249 0.02 -6.92 -16.51
C ASP A 249 -1.46 -7.38 -16.55
N TYR A 250 -2.30 -6.70 -15.77
CA TYR A 250 -3.73 -6.97 -15.71
C TYR A 250 -4.43 -6.67 -17.05
N LYS A 251 -3.99 -5.63 -17.76
CA LYS A 251 -4.70 -5.12 -18.95
C LYS A 251 -4.60 -6.05 -20.15
N ASN A 252 -3.50 -6.80 -20.26
CA ASN A 252 -3.28 -7.74 -21.35
C ASN A 252 -3.73 -9.17 -21.02
N TRP A 253 -4.31 -9.41 -19.85
CA TRP A 253 -4.91 -10.71 -19.52
C TRP A 253 -6.33 -10.80 -20.11
N PRO A 254 -6.79 -11.96 -20.63
CA PRO A 254 -6.20 -13.31 -20.59
C PRO A 254 -5.16 -13.64 -21.67
N GLY A 255 -4.66 -12.64 -22.40
CA GLY A 255 -3.57 -12.80 -23.37
C GLY A 255 -2.20 -12.93 -22.69
N GLU A 256 -1.27 -12.04 -23.03
CA GLU A 256 0.11 -12.06 -22.48
C GLU A 256 0.19 -11.60 -21.02
N GLY A 257 -0.93 -11.11 -20.47
CA GLY A 257 -1.01 -10.63 -19.10
C GLY A 257 -1.15 -11.72 -18.04
N THR A 258 -1.20 -11.32 -16.78
CA THR A 258 -1.33 -12.22 -15.62
C THR A 258 -2.62 -11.96 -14.85
N ASN A 259 -3.27 -13.03 -14.38
CA ASN A 259 -4.39 -12.93 -13.46
C ASN A 259 -3.92 -12.95 -12.00
N GLY A 260 -3.45 -11.83 -11.45
CA GLY A 260 -3.17 -11.77 -10.02
C GLY A 260 -4.43 -11.82 -9.14
N CYS A 261 -5.62 -11.51 -9.68
CA CYS A 261 -6.88 -11.66 -8.95
C CYS A 261 -7.17 -13.13 -8.60
N GLY A 262 -6.66 -14.06 -9.42
CA GLY A 262 -6.81 -15.50 -9.23
C GLY A 262 -6.13 -16.05 -7.97
N VAL A 263 -5.26 -15.27 -7.31
CA VAL A 263 -4.66 -15.65 -6.02
C VAL A 263 -5.71 -15.70 -4.91
N CYS A 264 -6.70 -14.80 -4.94
CA CYS A 264 -7.78 -14.76 -3.96
C CYS A 264 -9.10 -15.34 -4.50
N HIS A 265 -9.36 -15.19 -5.81
CA HIS A 265 -10.63 -15.56 -6.41
C HIS A 265 -10.53 -16.80 -7.27
N THR A 266 -11.32 -17.83 -6.96
CA THR A 266 -11.46 -19.01 -7.82
C THR A 266 -12.39 -18.79 -9.02
N SER A 267 -13.18 -17.70 -9.02
CA SER A 267 -14.22 -17.45 -10.03
C SER A 267 -14.00 -16.20 -10.91
N LYS A 268 -12.95 -15.41 -10.67
CA LYS A 268 -12.58 -14.24 -11.47
C LYS A 268 -11.63 -14.68 -12.59
N TYR A 269 -12.18 -14.87 -13.79
CA TYR A 269 -11.49 -15.22 -15.05
C TYR A 269 -11.76 -14.18 -16.14
#